data_AF-A0A925BWV9-F1
#
_entry.id   AF-A0A925BWV9-F1
#
_cell.length_a   1.000
_cell.length_b   1.000
_cell.length_c   1.000
_cell.angle_alpha   90.00
_cell.angle_beta   90.00
_cell.angle_gamma   90.00
#
_symmetry.space_group_name_H-M   'P 1'
#
loop_
_entity.id
_entity.type
_entity.pdbx_description
1 polymer ?
#
loop_
_entity_poly.entity_id
_entity_poly.type
_entity_poly.pdbx_seq_one_letter_code
_entity_poly.pdbx_strand_id
1 'polypeptide(L)' 'MKQSGNGIFASPVIIGGRIAGVWKRSFTKDGVSVEISSFGSLNKIARLAIDAAVSEFATFLNMPVLISIR' A
#
# COMPACT_ATOMS: atom_id res chain seq x y z
N MET A 1 -12.82 -16.92 7.35
CA MET A 1 -13.55 -15.74 6.84
C MET A 1 -12.80 -15.19 5.63
N LYS A 2 -13.38 -15.33 4.45
CA LYS A 2 -12.82 -14.84 3.18
C LYS A 2 -13.33 -13.41 3.02
N GLN A 3 -12.48 -12.41 3.21
CA GLN A 3 -12.90 -11.01 3.03
C GLN A 3 -13.05 -10.71 1.54
N SER A 4 -14.28 -10.77 1.05
CA SER A 4 -14.72 -10.23 -0.25
C SER A 4 -14.96 -8.72 -0.12
N GLY A 5 -13.95 -7.96 0.33
CA GLY A 5 -14.03 -6.52 0.60
C GLY A 5 -13.32 -5.65 -0.45
N ASN A 6 -12.53 -6.24 -1.33
CA ASN A 6 -12.01 -5.55 -2.50
C ASN A 6 -13.00 -5.84 -3.62
N GLY A 7 -13.51 -4.80 -4.30
CA GLY A 7 -14.27 -5.00 -5.54
C GLY A 7 -13.50 -5.90 -6.52
N ILE A 8 -14.13 -6.26 -7.64
CA ILE A 8 -13.51 -7.12 -8.68
C ILE A 8 -12.07 -6.67 -9.05
N PHE A 9 -11.72 -5.41 -8.80
CA PHE A 9 -10.41 -4.82 -9.02
C PHE A 9 -9.60 -4.67 -7.73
N ALA A 10 -8.37 -5.21 -7.73
CA ALA A 10 -7.37 -4.91 -6.72
C ALA A 10 -6.93 -3.43 -6.82
N SER A 11 -6.60 -2.81 -5.68
CA SER A 11 -6.13 -1.41 -5.67
C SER A 11 -4.72 -1.33 -6.27
N PRO A 12 -4.48 -0.56 -7.34
CA PRO A 12 -3.17 -0.53 -8.00
C PRO A 12 -2.19 0.35 -7.25
N VAL A 13 -0.91 -0.03 -7.28
CA VAL A 13 0.21 0.87 -6.99
C VAL A 13 0.70 1.45 -8.31
N ILE A 14 0.70 2.77 -8.44
CA ILE A 14 1.09 3.46 -9.66
C ILE A 14 2.40 4.23 -9.43
N ILE A 15 3.41 3.96 -10.26
CA ILE A 15 4.72 4.64 -10.23
C ILE A 15 5.04 5.11 -11.65
N GLY A 16 5.30 6.41 -11.82
CA GLY A 16 5.59 6.99 -13.14
C GLY A 16 4.50 6.73 -14.18
N GLY A 17 3.22 6.72 -13.75
CA GLY A 17 2.08 6.45 -14.63
C GLY A 17 1.87 4.98 -15.01
N ARG A 18 2.64 4.04 -14.42
CA ARG A 18 2.54 2.60 -14.69
C ARG A 18 2.10 1.83 -13.44
N ILE A 19 1.32 0.78 -13.63
CA ILE A 19 0.97 -0.16 -12.56
C ILE A 19 2.23 -0.95 -12.20
N ALA A 20 2.74 -0.73 -10.99
CA ALA A 20 3.93 -1.39 -10.44
C ALA A 20 3.59 -2.54 -9.49
N GLY A 21 2.31 -2.70 -9.15
CA GLY A 21 1.84 -3.73 -8.24
C GLY A 21 0.41 -3.46 -7.77
N VAL A 22 0.04 -4.12 -6.70
CA VAL A 22 -1.23 -3.94 -6.00
C VAL A 22 -1.00 -3.71 -4.53
N TRP A 23 -1.97 -3.08 -3.87
CA TRP A 23 -1.95 -2.89 -2.44
C TRP A 23 -3.28 -3.23 -1.80
N LYS A 24 -3.23 -3.50 -0.50
CA LYS A 24 -4.38 -3.60 0.38
C LYS A 24 -4.11 -2.85 1.66
N ARG A 25 -5.19 -2.40 2.30
CA ARG A 25 -5.14 -1.83 3.64
C ARG A 25 -6.00 -2.63 4.60
N SER A 26 -5.62 -2.65 5.86
CA SER A 26 -6.41 -3.23 6.95
C SER A 26 -6.26 -2.39 8.19
N PHE A 27 -7.38 -2.08 8.85
CA PHE A 27 -7.36 -1.38 10.13
C PHE A 27 -7.13 -2.41 11.25
N THR A 28 -6.18 -2.13 12.11
CA THR A 28 -5.84 -2.95 13.29
C THR A 28 -5.93 -2.08 14.54
N LYS A 29 -5.79 -2.70 15.72
CA LYS A 29 -5.69 -1.97 16.99
C LYS A 29 -4.45 -1.06 17.07
N ASP A 30 -3.41 -1.34 16.28
CA ASP A 30 -2.13 -0.64 16.32
C ASP A 30 -2.02 0.44 15.21
N GLY A 31 -3.03 0.56 14.35
CA GLY A 31 -3.09 1.55 13.27
C GLY A 31 -3.60 0.99 11.95
N VAL A 32 -3.09 1.51 10.84
CA VAL A 32 -3.38 1.01 9.49
C VAL A 32 -2.21 0.16 8.97
N SER A 33 -2.50 -1.08 8.60
CA SER A 33 -1.56 -1.95 7.88
C SER A 33 -1.73 -1.73 6.39
N VAL A 34 -0.63 -1.46 5.69
CA VAL A 34 -0.56 -1.34 4.23
C VAL A 34 0.38 -2.42 3.71
N GLU A 35 -0.19 -3.32 2.91
CA GLU A 35 0.55 -4.40 2.27
C GLU A 35 0.61 -4.16 0.77
N ILE A 36 1.82 -4.12 0.22
CA ILE A 36 2.09 -3.90 -1.19
C ILE A 36 2.71 -5.18 -1.78
N SER A 37 2.17 -5.63 -2.89
CA SER A 37 2.71 -6.72 -3.70
C SER A 37 3.16 -6.14 -5.04
N SER A 38 4.47 -6.04 -5.21
CA SER A 38 5.08 -5.52 -6.43
C SER A 38 5.10 -6.57 -7.54
N PHE A 39 4.96 -6.15 -8.80
CA PHE A 39 5.06 -7.06 -9.95
C PHE A 39 6.51 -7.28 -10.42
N GLY A 40 7.46 -6.55 -9.84
CA GLY A 40 8.88 -6.65 -10.12
C GLY A 40 9.70 -5.90 -9.08
N SER A 41 11.02 -5.99 -9.17
CA SER A 41 11.91 -5.35 -8.19
C SER A 41 11.73 -3.83 -8.17
N LEU A 42 11.57 -3.28 -6.98
CA LEU A 42 11.52 -1.84 -6.76
C LEU A 42 12.93 -1.31 -6.51
N ASN A 43 13.32 -0.28 -7.28
CA ASN A 43 14.55 0.45 -6.98
C ASN A 43 14.37 1.35 -5.74
N LYS A 44 15.48 1.92 -5.25
CA LYS A 44 15.49 2.75 -4.04
C LYS A 44 14.52 3.94 -4.14
N ILE A 45 14.44 4.58 -5.31
CA ILE A 45 13.57 5.75 -5.54
C ILE A 45 12.10 5.34 -5.45
N ALA A 46 11.72 4.24 -6.11
CA ALA A 46 10.38 3.69 -6.06
C ALA A 46 9.96 3.33 -4.63
N ARG A 47 10.86 2.72 -3.86
CA ARG A 47 10.60 2.40 -2.45
C ARG A 47 10.38 3.65 -1.60
N LEU A 48 11.20 4.69 -1.77
CA LEU A 48 11.03 5.95 -1.04
C LEU A 48 9.72 6.66 -1.42
N ALA A 49 9.34 6.64 -2.70
CA ALA A 49 8.07 7.22 -3.15
C ALA A 49 6.86 6.47 -2.55
N ILE A 50 6.93 5.15 -2.46
CA ILE A 50 5.93 4.33 -1.77
C ILE A 50 5.88 4.68 -0.27
N ASP A 51 7.03 4.72 0.41
CA ASP A 51 7.09 5.04 1.84
C ASP A 51 6.46 6.42 2.14
N ALA A 52 6.74 7.42 1.30
CA ALA A 52 6.16 8.76 1.41
C ALA A 52 4.64 8.75 1.20
N ALA A 53 4.14 8.13 0.13
CA ALA A 53 2.71 8.04 -0.16
C ALA A 53 1.93 7.31 0.95
N VAL A 54 2.52 6.26 1.52
CA VAL A 54 1.92 5.52 2.65
C VAL A 54 1.89 6.37 3.92
N SER A 55 2.93 7.19 4.16
CA SER A 55 2.97 8.13 5.28
C SER A 55 1.92 9.25 5.15
N GLU A 56 1.72 9.79 3.96
CA GLU A 56 0.66 10.77 3.68
C GLU A 56 -0.73 10.16 3.90
N PHE A 57 -0.95 8.93 3.45
CA PHE A 57 -2.19 8.20 3.68
C PHE A 57 -2.46 7.96 5.17
N ALA A 58 -1.43 7.60 5.94
CA ALA A 58 -1.51 7.43 7.39
C ALA A 58 -1.88 8.74 8.10
N THR A 59 -1.26 9.84 7.67
CA THR A 59 -1.53 11.19 8.17
C THR A 59 -2.97 11.60 7.89
N PHE A 60 -3.46 11.35 6.67
CA PHE A 60 -4.87 11.59 6.30
C PHE A 60 -5.85 10.82 7.20
N LEU A 61 -5.51 9.58 7.58
CA LEU A 61 -6.32 8.77 8.49
C LEU A 61 -6.13 9.12 9.97
N ASN A 62 -5.14 9.95 10.31
CA ASN A 62 -4.71 10.21 11.68
C ASN A 62 -4.41 8.91 12.47
N MET A 63 -3.72 7.97 11.82
CA MET A 63 -3.36 6.66 12.39
C MET A 63 -1.88 6.32 12.16
N PRO A 64 -1.23 5.57 13.07
CA PRO A 64 0.07 4.97 12.80
C PRO A 64 0.00 4.03 11.60
N VAL A 65 1.11 3.85 10.88
CA VAL A 65 1.17 2.95 9.73
C VAL A 65 2.21 1.85 9.87
N LEU A 66 1.80 0.66 9.49
CA LEU A 66 2.65 -0.52 9.34
C LEU A 66 2.73 -0.85 7.86
N ILE A 67 3.92 -0.72 7.26
CA ILE A 67 4.12 -0.99 5.84
C ILE A 67 4.86 -2.32 5.63
N SER A 68 4.35 -3.13 4.71
CA SER A 68 5.03 -4.32 4.21
C SER A 68 5.03 -4.31 2.68
N ILE A 69 6.21 -4.46 2.09
CA ILE A 69 6.43 -4.49 0.64
C ILE A 69 7.00 -5.87 0.31
N ARG A 70 6.35 -6.59 -0.61
CA ARG A 70 6.75 -7.91 -1.09
C ARG A 70 6.93 -7.94 -2.61
#